data_AF-A0A7W1V8B3-F1
#
_entry.id   AF-A0A7W1V8B3-F1
#
_cell.length_a   1.000
_cell.length_b   1.000
_cell.length_c   1.000
_cell.angle_alpha   90.00
_cell.angle_beta   90.00
_cell.angle_gamma   90.00
#
_symmetry.space_group_name_H-M   'P 1'
#
loop_
_entity.id
_entity.type
_entity.pdbx_description
1 polymer ?
#
loop_
_entity_poly.entity_id
_entity_poly.type
_entity_poly.pdbx_seq_one_letter_code
_entity_poly.pdbx_strand_id
1 'polypeptide(L)'
;MICIRYFVTQTVTKCKFVWGQNHTDENRTNAFLFETNYQFQKNTIFGRLEQVQKSGHELVLDHDDEHKVFQVGAYSLGYVRDLVKDKGIYVGLGGRATLNRNSPGLISYYGGQNHGSFRIFLRL
;
A
#
# COMPACT_ATOMS: atom_id res chain seq x y z
N MET A 1 -45.05 -11.33 -15.63
CA MET A 1 -43.98 -11.23 -14.63
C MET A 1 -42.66 -11.51 -15.34
N ILE A 2 -41.96 -10.46 -15.80
CA ILE A 2 -40.73 -10.58 -16.61
C ILE A 2 -39.55 -10.32 -15.67
N CYS A 3 -38.78 -11.37 -15.38
CA CYS A 3 -37.56 -11.29 -14.58
C CYS A 3 -36.43 -10.74 -15.46
N ILE A 4 -36.10 -9.46 -15.30
CA ILE A 4 -34.95 -8.87 -15.99
C ILE A 4 -33.70 -9.16 -15.17
N ARG A 5 -32.92 -10.18 -15.57
CA ARG A 5 -31.56 -10.39 -15.05
C ARG A 5 -30.62 -9.40 -15.72
N TYR A 6 -30.50 -8.18 -15.18
CA TYR A 6 -29.37 -7.30 -15.48
C TYR A 6 -28.12 -7.82 -14.75
N PHE A 7 -27.41 -8.78 -15.36
CA PHE A 7 -26.06 -9.14 -14.91
C PHE A 7 -25.09 -8.07 -15.42
N VAL A 8 -25.18 -6.85 -14.89
CA VAL A 8 -24.19 -5.81 -15.19
C VAL A 8 -22.90 -6.23 -14.51
N THR A 9 -22.00 -6.79 -15.28
CA THR A 9 -20.63 -7.02 -14.87
C THR A 9 -19.94 -5.66 -14.83
N GLN A 10 -20.16 -4.88 -13.78
CA GLN A 10 -19.53 -3.57 -13.63
C GLN A 10 -18.04 -3.78 -13.37
N THR A 11 -17.21 -3.33 -14.31
CA THR A 11 -15.78 -3.13 -14.06
C THR A 11 -15.61 -1.78 -13.38
N VAL A 12 -14.99 -1.76 -12.20
CA VAL A 12 -14.78 -0.55 -11.40
C VAL A 12 -13.29 -0.31 -11.25
N THR A 13 -12.83 0.86 -11.67
CA THR A 13 -11.44 1.30 -11.51
C THR A 13 -11.39 2.52 -10.60
N LYS A 14 -10.54 2.48 -9.58
CA LYS A 14 -10.26 3.61 -8.69
C LYS A 14 -8.75 3.78 -8.58
N CYS A 15 -8.26 5.00 -8.81
CA CYS A 15 -6.87 5.35 -8.62
C CYS A 15 -6.80 6.63 -7.78
N LYS A 16 -5.85 6.71 -6.87
CA LYS A 16 -5.60 7.87 -6.02
C LYS A 16 -4.11 8.14 -5.99
N PHE A 17 -3.75 9.40 -6.19
CA PHE A 17 -2.40 9.89 -6.00
C PHE A 17 -2.45 11.02 -4.98
N VAL A 18 -1.59 10.95 -3.97
CA VAL A 18 -1.46 11.95 -2.91
C VAL A 18 0.00 12.30 -2.77
N TRP A 19 0.27 13.60 -2.67
CA TRP A 19 1.58 14.13 -2.38
C TRP A 19 1.46 15.07 -1.17
N GLY A 20 2.39 14.93 -0.23
CA GLY A 20 2.54 15.81 0.91
C GLY A 20 4.01 16.21 1.05
N GLN A 21 4.24 17.46 1.40
CA GLN A 21 5.58 17.97 1.70
C GLN A 21 5.58 18.51 3.12
N ASN A 22 6.58 18.10 3.91
CA ASN A 22 6.85 18.69 5.20
C ASN A 22 8.01 19.69 5.06
N HIS A 23 7.88 20.83 5.73
CA HIS A 23 8.86 21.90 5.75
C HIS A 23 9.30 22.14 7.20
N THR A 24 10.56 21.90 7.48
CA THR A 24 11.22 22.27 8.72
C THR A 24 12.36 23.23 8.36
N ASP A 25 12.73 24.15 9.26
CA ASP A 25 13.61 25.31 8.96
C ASP A 25 14.95 24.95 8.28
N GLU A 26 15.42 23.70 8.37
CA GLU A 26 16.63 23.19 7.70
C GLU A 26 16.41 22.07 6.66
N ASN A 27 15.20 21.49 6.53
CA ASN A 27 15.00 20.30 5.70
C ASN A 27 13.61 20.22 5.04
N ARG A 28 13.56 19.69 3.82
CA ARG A 28 12.32 19.43 3.06
C ARG A 28 12.15 17.93 2.84
N THR A 29 11.09 17.35 3.38
CA THR A 29 10.75 15.94 3.23
C THR A 29 9.49 15.76 2.42
N ASN A 30 9.53 14.85 1.45
CA ASN A 30 8.40 14.58 0.54
C ASN A 30 7.82 13.19 0.81
N ALA A 31 6.50 13.10 0.80
CA ALA A 31 5.74 11.86 0.90
C ALA A 31 4.85 11.72 -0.34
N PHE A 32 4.93 10.57 -1.00
CA PHE A 32 4.12 10.20 -2.14
C PHE A 32 3.34 8.93 -1.80
N LEU A 33 2.05 8.93 -2.10
CA LEU A 33 1.18 7.78 -1.95
C LEU A 33 0.39 7.57 -3.25
N PHE A 34 0.52 6.39 -3.83
CA PHE A 34 -0.27 5.96 -4.96
C PHE A 34 -1.07 4.72 -4.58
N GLU A 35 -2.39 4.75 -4.79
CA GLU A 35 -3.28 3.62 -4.55
C GLU A 35 -4.12 3.33 -5.79
N THR A 36 -4.25 2.05 -6.14
CA THR A 36 -5.07 1.60 -7.26
C THR A 36 -5.93 0.41 -6.85
N ASN A 37 -7.16 0.38 -7.34
CA ASN A 37 -8.11 -0.70 -7.13
C ASN A 37 -8.85 -0.95 -8.44
N TYR A 38 -8.74 -2.16 -8.96
CA TYR A 38 -9.34 -2.58 -10.21
C TYR A 38 -10.20 -3.82 -9.97
N GLN A 39 -11.51 -3.66 -10.09
CA GLN A 39 -12.50 -4.73 -9.90
C GLN A 39 -13.08 -5.12 -11.24
N PHE A 40 -13.06 -6.41 -11.55
CA PHE A 40 -13.60 -6.97 -12.77
C PHE A 40 -14.25 -8.33 -12.46
N GLN A 41 -15.52 -8.49 -12.82
CA GLN A 41 -16.28 -9.72 -12.56
C GLN A 41 -16.24 -10.13 -11.06
N LYS A 42 -15.61 -11.27 -10.76
CA LYS A 42 -15.42 -11.83 -9.42
C LYS A 42 -14.04 -11.54 -8.86
N ASN A 43 -13.25 -10.72 -9.53
CA ASN A 43 -11.85 -10.49 -9.23
C ASN A 43 -11.63 -9.03 -8.84
N THR A 44 -10.76 -8.79 -7.87
CA THR A 44 -10.31 -7.45 -7.48
C THR A 44 -8.81 -7.48 -7.32
N ILE A 45 -8.11 -6.64 -8.07
CA ILE A 45 -6.68 -6.38 -7.92
C ILE A 45 -6.54 -5.03 -7.25
N PHE A 46 -5.64 -4.92 -6.28
CA PHE A 46 -5.36 -3.65 -5.62
C PHE A 46 -3.88 -3.51 -5.33
N GLY A 47 -3.37 -2.30 -5.48
CA GLY A 47 -1.98 -1.96 -5.29
C GLY A 47 -1.84 -0.67 -4.52
N ARG A 48 -0.78 -0.57 -3.73
CA ARG A 48 -0.44 0.62 -2.97
C ARG A 48 1.08 0.81 -2.95
N LEU A 49 1.53 1.97 -3.38
CA LEU A 49 2.93 2.36 -3.39
C LEU A 49 3.06 3.58 -2.49
N GLU A 50 3.89 3.47 -1.46
CA GLU A 50 4.21 4.57 -0.55
C GLU A 50 5.70 4.84 -0.66
N GLN A 51 6.05 6.10 -0.89
CA GLN A 51 7.44 6.54 -0.89
C GLN A 51 7.54 7.78 -0.02
N VAL A 52 8.16 7.62 1.15
CA VAL A 52 8.31 8.69 2.13
C VAL A 52 9.80 8.94 2.35
N GLN A 53 10.17 10.21 2.31
CA GLN A 53 11.48 10.67 2.73
C GLN A 53 11.36 11.19 4.16
N LYS A 54 12.19 10.71 5.08
CA LYS A 54 12.33 11.24 6.45
C LYS A 54 13.76 11.76 6.67
N SER A 55 13.93 12.87 7.40
CA SER A 55 15.26 13.37 7.81
C SER A 55 15.65 12.75 9.17
N GLY A 56 16.96 12.55 9.40
CA GLY A 56 17.50 12.00 10.66
C GLY A 56 17.14 12.79 11.92
N HIS A 57 16.95 14.11 11.79
CA HIS A 57 16.57 15.02 12.88
C HIS A 57 15.20 14.68 13.53
N GLU A 58 14.30 13.99 12.81
CA GLU A 58 12.97 13.62 13.32
C GLU A 58 12.96 12.22 14.00
N LEU A 59 14.09 11.51 13.97
CA LEU A 59 14.23 10.15 14.52
C LEU A 59 15.00 10.07 15.84
N VAL A 60 15.41 11.21 16.45
CA VAL A 60 16.15 11.25 17.72
C VAL A 60 17.37 10.30 17.68
N LEU A 61 18.16 10.37 16.60
CA LEU A 61 19.44 9.68 16.48
C LEU A 61 20.58 10.67 16.73
N ASP A 62 21.62 10.19 17.39
CA ASP A 62 22.75 10.95 17.94
C ASP A 62 23.61 11.64 16.85
N HIS A 63 24.38 12.63 17.31
CA HIS A 63 24.96 13.80 16.62
C HIS A 63 25.84 13.60 15.36
N ASP A 64 26.02 12.38 14.82
CA ASP A 64 26.97 12.09 13.72
C ASP A 64 26.31 11.78 12.35
N ASP A 65 24.96 11.66 12.28
CA ASP A 65 24.24 11.26 11.06
C ASP A 65 23.06 12.19 10.68
N GLU A 66 23.11 13.44 11.15
CA GLU A 66 22.01 14.43 11.09
C GLU A 66 21.55 14.84 9.67
N HIS A 67 22.39 14.63 8.64
CA HIS A 67 22.11 15.06 7.25
C HIS A 67 21.57 13.96 6.33
N LYS A 68 21.34 12.73 6.81
CA LYS A 68 20.90 11.63 5.94
C LYS A 68 19.38 11.58 5.81
N VAL A 69 18.90 11.70 4.57
CA VAL A 69 17.50 11.47 4.21
C VAL A 69 17.26 9.96 4.08
N PHE A 70 16.48 9.41 4.99
CA PHE A 70 16.05 8.02 4.96
C PHE A 70 14.82 7.88 4.08
N GLN A 71 15.00 7.25 2.91
CA GLN A 71 13.88 6.87 2.06
C GLN A 71 13.32 5.53 2.55
N VAL A 72 12.08 5.55 3.00
CA VAL A 72 11.32 4.34 3.32
C VAL A 72 10.25 4.18 2.26
N GLY A 73 10.33 3.09 1.52
CA GLY A 73 9.38 2.75 0.47
C GLY A 73 8.60 1.49 0.85
N ALA A 74 7.28 1.53 0.75
CA ALA A 74 6.42 0.37 0.95
C ALA A 74 5.61 0.08 -0.31
N TYR A 75 5.74 -1.13 -0.84
CA TYR A 75 5.04 -1.58 -2.04
C TYR A 75 4.13 -2.75 -1.65
N SER A 76 2.83 -2.55 -1.76
CA SER A 76 1.83 -3.58 -1.48
C SER A 76 1.05 -3.93 -2.74
N LEU A 77 0.89 -5.22 -2.98
CA LEU A 77 0.06 -5.76 -4.06
C LEU A 77 -0.85 -6.85 -3.50
N GLY A 78 -2.12 -6.82 -3.87
CA GLY A 78 -3.07 -7.81 -3.44
C GLY A 78 -4.12 -8.15 -4.47
N TYR A 79 -4.76 -9.28 -4.25
CA TYR A 79 -5.77 -9.85 -5.10
C TYR A 79 -6.86 -10.49 -4.24
N VAL A 80 -8.11 -10.31 -4.63
CA VAL A 80 -9.28 -10.93 -4.01
C VAL A 80 -10.14 -11.55 -5.08
N ARG A 81 -10.63 -12.76 -4.83
CA ARG A 81 -11.63 -13.43 -5.64
C ARG A 81 -12.90 -13.66 -4.84
N ASP A 82 -14.01 -13.15 -5.33
CA ASP A 82 -15.35 -13.43 -4.85
C ASP A 82 -15.73 -14.87 -5.19
N LEU A 83 -15.93 -15.69 -4.16
CA LEU A 83 -16.36 -17.07 -4.27
C LEU A 83 -17.89 -17.14 -4.30
N VAL A 84 -18.55 -16.41 -3.40
CA VAL A 84 -20.00 -16.35 -3.27
C VAL A 84 -20.44 -14.90 -3.29
N LYS A 85 -21.37 -14.58 -4.20
CA LYS A 85 -21.99 -13.26 -4.35
C LYS A 85 -23.48 -13.45 -4.66
N ASP A 86 -24.16 -14.23 -3.82
CA ASP A 86 -25.57 -14.57 -4.01
C ASP A 86 -26.32 -14.50 -2.67
N LYS A 87 -27.60 -14.13 -2.73
CA LYS A 87 -28.55 -14.12 -1.59
C LYS A 87 -28.10 -13.34 -0.33
N GLY A 88 -27.31 -12.27 -0.50
CA GLY A 88 -26.88 -11.41 0.60
C GLY A 88 -25.63 -11.88 1.34
N ILE A 89 -24.97 -12.93 0.87
CA ILE A 89 -23.70 -13.43 1.39
C ILE A 89 -22.58 -13.06 0.40
N TYR A 90 -21.52 -12.40 0.91
CA TYR A 90 -20.40 -11.90 0.11
C TYR A 90 -19.08 -12.49 0.60
N VAL A 91 -18.81 -13.74 0.22
CA VAL A 91 -17.55 -14.40 0.60
C VAL A 91 -16.50 -14.24 -0.50
N GLY A 92 -15.36 -13.66 -0.13
CA GLY A 92 -14.20 -13.52 -1.00
C GLY A 92 -12.92 -14.03 -0.34
N LEU A 93 -12.07 -14.73 -1.09
CA LEU A 93 -10.75 -15.14 -0.64
C LEU A 93 -9.71 -14.22 -1.27
N GLY A 94 -8.80 -13.68 -0.46
CA GLY A 94 -7.79 -12.77 -0.94
C GLY A 94 -6.44 -12.93 -0.27
N GLY A 95 -5.44 -12.33 -0.90
CA GLY A 95 -4.09 -12.25 -0.38
C GLY A 95 -3.48 -10.88 -0.69
N ARG A 96 -2.51 -10.49 0.13
CA ARG A 96 -1.69 -9.30 -0.08
C ARG A 96 -0.25 -9.62 0.27
N ALA A 97 0.67 -9.20 -0.60
CA ALA A 97 2.09 -9.13 -0.32
C ALA A 97 2.51 -7.68 -0.17
N THR A 98 3.45 -7.42 0.72
CA THR A 98 4.02 -6.10 0.98
C THR A 98 5.53 -6.23 1.07
N LEU A 99 6.24 -5.43 0.28
CA LEU A 99 7.70 -5.28 0.30
C LEU A 99 8.03 -3.90 0.84
N ASN A 100 8.82 -3.86 1.91
CA ASN A 100 9.34 -2.64 2.49
C ASN A 100 10.83 -2.52 2.13
N ARG A 101 11.23 -1.36 1.62
CA ARG A 101 12.61 -1.00 1.35
C ARG A 101 13.06 0.05 2.35
N ASN A 102 14.13 -0.27 3.07
CA ASN A 102 14.78 0.64 4.00
C ASN A 102 16.07 1.22 3.38
N SER A 103 16.39 2.47 3.70
CA SER A 103 17.63 3.13 3.27
C SER A 103 18.87 2.58 4.02
N PRO A 104 20.07 2.53 3.40
CA PRO A 104 21.24 1.83 3.95
C PRO A 104 21.74 2.30 5.33
N GLY A 105 21.41 3.51 5.78
CA GLY A 105 21.86 4.01 7.08
C GLY A 105 21.06 3.51 8.29
N LEU A 106 19.90 2.83 8.10
CA LEU A 106 19.19 2.15 9.19
C LEU A 106 19.60 0.67 9.35
N ILE A 107 20.52 0.18 8.51
CA ILE A 107 20.93 -1.23 8.49
C ILE A 107 21.63 -1.62 9.81
N SER A 108 22.38 -0.71 10.45
CA SER A 108 23.08 -1.02 11.71
C SER A 108 22.17 -1.12 12.93
N TYR A 109 21.00 -0.45 12.91
CA TYR A 109 20.08 -0.43 14.05
C TYR A 109 18.91 -1.41 13.92
N TYR A 110 18.37 -1.59 12.70
CA TYR A 110 17.14 -2.38 12.50
C TYR A 110 17.34 -3.69 11.75
N GLY A 111 18.52 -3.91 11.14
CA GLY A 111 18.86 -5.11 10.39
C GLY A 111 18.04 -5.25 9.10
N GLY A 112 18.71 -5.52 7.98
CA GLY A 112 18.05 -5.87 6.71
C GLY A 112 17.54 -4.68 5.87
N GLN A 113 17.91 -4.70 4.58
CA GLN A 113 17.57 -3.65 3.62
C GLN A 113 16.16 -3.81 3.00
N ASN A 114 15.68 -5.06 2.92
CA ASN A 114 14.42 -5.42 2.28
C ASN A 114 13.63 -6.37 3.17
N HIS A 115 12.45 -5.95 3.61
CA HIS A 115 11.55 -6.77 4.43
C HIS A 115 10.25 -7.05 3.69
N GLY A 116 10.01 -8.33 3.39
CA GLY A 116 8.78 -8.80 2.77
C GLY A 116 7.81 -9.38 3.80
N SER A 117 6.53 -9.14 3.62
CA SER A 117 5.46 -9.82 4.36
C SER A 117 4.33 -10.20 3.40
N PHE A 118 3.62 -11.28 3.71
CA PHE A 118 2.42 -11.65 3.00
C PHE A 118 1.32 -12.01 3.98
N ARG A 119 0.07 -11.84 3.57
CA ARG A 119 -1.12 -12.17 4.35
C ARG A 119 -2.18 -12.77 3.43
N ILE A 120 -2.88 -13.77 3.93
CA ILE A 120 -4.06 -14.36 3.30
C ILE A 120 -5.24 -14.03 4.20
N PHE A 121 -6.38 -13.69 3.62
CA PHE A 121 -7.57 -13.29 4.35
C PHE A 121 -8.84 -13.75 3.65
N LEU A 122 -9.89 -13.93 4.45
CA LEU A 122 -11.25 -14.14 3.98
C LEU A 122 -12.04 -12.83 4.20
N ARG A 123 -12.81 -12.44 3.20
CA ARG A 123 -13.82 -11.40 3.26
C ARG A 123 -15.18 -12.09 3.39
N LEU A 124 -16.00 -11.64 4.32
CA LEU A 124 -17.34 -12.19 4.62
C LEU A 124 -18.39 -11.09 4.46
#